data_AF-A0A5M3MG22-F1
#
_entry.id   AF-A0A5M3MG22-F1
#
_cell.length_a   1.000
_cell.length_b   1.000
_cell.length_c   1.000
_cell.angle_alpha   90.00
_cell.angle_beta   90.00
_cell.angle_gamma   90.00
#
_symmetry.space_group_name_H-M   'P 1'
#
loop_
_entity.id
_entity.type
_entity.pdbx_description
1 polymer ?
#
loop_
_entity_poly.entity_id
_entity_poly.type
_entity_poly.pdbx_seq_one_letter_code
_entity_poly.pdbx_strand_id
1 'polypeptide(L)'
;KLELRDRKFEAMPEEDEFKDDKYKQALQQQLMSDDEDEYDEATGKKTGRYVSRPPTYRSELLKRFLAAVDAIPDPKGSTKYVTRVRGEPVDVPIPYIRAFPLRARRWMICLVWLALADNKRWDTNERLIGNGKLWGDAKDPEETVEKKRKVKDEKADMRKKLKLVGGKAVMGTRGGKPATKNKRGIIPDVGSSKQAAEMAAAADEE
;
A
#
# COMPACT_ATOMS: atom_id res chain seq x y z
N LYS A 1 22.15 4.65 -0.61
CA LYS A 1 21.44 3.93 -1.70
C LYS A 1 20.51 4.86 -2.47
N LEU A 2 19.61 5.56 -1.77
CA LEU A 2 18.72 6.58 -2.34
C LEU A 2 19.47 7.64 -3.16
N GLU A 3 20.32 8.42 -2.52
CA GLU A 3 21.09 9.48 -3.21
C GLU A 3 21.89 8.98 -4.41
N LEU A 4 22.45 7.76 -4.33
CA LEU A 4 23.18 7.15 -5.42
C LEU A 4 22.26 6.84 -6.60
N ARG A 5 21.09 6.25 -6.35
CA ARG A 5 20.12 5.96 -7.40
C ARG A 5 19.51 7.23 -7.97
N ASP A 6 19.31 8.26 -7.16
CA ASP A 6 18.88 9.58 -7.63
C ASP A 6 19.93 10.19 -8.57
N ARG A 7 21.21 10.18 -8.20
CA ARG A 7 22.30 10.63 -9.10
C ARG A 7 22.38 9.84 -10.39
N LYS A 8 22.21 8.52 -10.32
CA LYS A 8 22.21 7.65 -11.51
C LYS A 8 20.99 7.91 -12.39
N PHE A 9 19.82 8.09 -11.79
CA PHE A 9 18.60 8.47 -12.49
C PHE A 9 18.76 9.85 -13.15
N GLU A 10 19.36 10.83 -12.48
CA GLU A 10 19.68 12.14 -13.05
C GLU A 10 20.69 12.05 -14.20
N ALA A 11 21.62 11.09 -14.16
CA ALA A 11 22.58 10.83 -15.24
C ALA A 11 22.04 9.95 -16.39
N MET A 12 20.84 9.37 -16.25
CA MET A 12 20.22 8.54 -17.29
C MET A 12 19.96 9.37 -18.57
N PRO A 13 20.13 8.78 -19.77
CA PRO A 13 19.82 9.47 -21.04
C PRO A 13 18.36 9.94 -21.08
N GLU A 14 18.11 11.09 -21.69
CA GLU A 14 16.74 11.63 -21.83
C GLU A 14 15.83 10.80 -22.74
N GLU A 15 16.43 10.01 -23.63
CA GLU A 15 15.72 9.13 -24.56
C GLU A 15 15.31 7.78 -23.92
N ASP A 16 15.76 7.48 -22.70
CA ASP A 16 15.45 6.22 -22.02
C ASP A 16 13.97 6.19 -21.60
N GLU A 17 13.30 5.04 -21.78
CA GLU A 17 11.90 4.83 -21.39
C GLU A 17 11.65 5.11 -19.91
N PHE A 18 12.70 4.96 -19.08
CA PHE A 18 12.65 5.13 -17.65
C PHE A 18 13.00 6.54 -17.18
N LYS A 19 13.47 7.44 -18.06
CA LYS A 19 13.73 8.85 -17.74
C LYS A 19 12.44 9.67 -17.73
N ASP A 20 11.50 9.27 -16.90
CA ASP A 20 10.24 9.98 -16.68
C ASP A 20 10.04 10.16 -15.18
N ASP A 21 9.65 11.37 -14.78
CA ASP A 21 9.36 11.73 -13.39
C ASP A 21 8.32 10.81 -12.73
N LYS A 22 7.45 10.16 -13.53
CA LYS A 22 6.49 9.17 -13.03
C LYS A 22 7.13 7.98 -12.32
N TYR A 23 8.40 7.67 -12.62
CA TYR A 23 9.16 6.59 -11.99
C TYR A 23 9.98 7.05 -10.78
N LYS A 24 10.22 8.35 -10.63
CA LYS A 24 11.04 8.92 -9.55
C LYS A 24 10.52 8.54 -8.16
N GLN A 25 9.21 8.35 -8.04
CA GLN A 25 8.59 7.90 -6.79
C GLN A 25 9.02 6.49 -6.35
N ALA A 26 9.53 5.64 -7.26
CA ALA A 26 10.10 4.35 -6.87
C ALA A 26 11.47 4.48 -6.19
N LEU A 27 12.11 5.65 -6.28
CA LEU A 27 13.40 5.94 -5.66
C LEU A 27 13.27 6.42 -4.21
N GLN A 28 12.19 6.05 -3.51
CA GLN A 28 12.00 6.36 -2.08
C GLN A 28 12.61 5.28 -1.20
N GLN A 29 13.22 5.67 -0.07
CA GLN A 29 14.00 4.78 0.80
C GLN A 29 13.18 3.57 1.25
N GLN A 30 11.91 3.79 1.60
CA GLN A 30 10.99 2.79 2.13
C GLN A 30 10.58 1.75 1.09
N LEU A 31 10.78 2.05 -0.20
CA LEU A 31 10.47 1.15 -1.31
C LEU A 31 11.71 0.43 -1.85
N MET A 32 12.90 0.79 -1.35
CA MET A 32 14.15 0.10 -1.66
C MET A 32 14.26 -1.22 -0.87
N SER A 33 14.97 -2.20 -1.42
CA SER A 33 15.22 -3.45 -0.72
C SER A 33 16.27 -3.21 0.36
N ASP A 34 16.14 -3.92 1.47
CA ASP A 34 17.20 -3.99 2.46
C ASP A 34 18.41 -4.72 1.88
N ASP A 35 19.59 -4.22 2.21
CA ASP A 35 20.88 -4.80 1.85
C ASP A 35 21.37 -5.60 3.07
N GLU A 36 21.56 -6.91 2.90
CA GLU A 36 22.11 -7.79 3.94
C GLU A 36 23.62 -7.95 3.73
N ASP A 37 24.39 -8.10 4.81
CA ASP A 37 25.81 -8.46 4.71
C ASP A 37 25.95 -9.86 4.09
N GLU A 38 26.83 -10.01 3.10
CA GLU A 38 27.20 -11.34 2.59
C GLU A 38 28.25 -11.98 3.52
N TYR A 39 27.97 -13.19 3.98
CA TYR A 39 28.90 -14.01 4.77
C TYR A 39 29.37 -15.18 3.91
N ASP A 40 30.68 -15.43 3.95
CA ASP A 40 31.25 -16.64 3.38
C ASP A 40 30.88 -17.85 4.25
N GLU A 41 30.14 -18.79 3.69
CA GLU A 41 29.65 -19.99 4.40
C GLU A 41 30.80 -20.86 4.94
N ALA A 42 31.96 -20.85 4.29
CA ALA A 42 33.11 -21.66 4.71
C ALA A 42 33.85 -21.06 5.91
N THR A 43 33.89 -19.72 6.02
CA THR A 43 34.70 -19.02 7.03
C THR A 43 33.89 -18.26 8.06
N GLY A 44 32.58 -18.06 7.82
CA GLY A 44 31.69 -17.24 8.64
C GLY A 44 32.05 -15.76 8.64
N LYS A 45 32.97 -15.31 7.79
CA LYS A 45 33.45 -13.93 7.72
C LYS A 45 32.66 -13.13 6.69
N LYS A 46 32.51 -11.84 6.93
CA LYS A 46 31.93 -10.91 5.95
C LYS A 46 32.83 -10.85 4.72
N THR A 47 32.25 -11.05 3.53
CA THR A 47 32.99 -10.95 2.25
C THR A 47 33.29 -9.50 1.86
N GLY A 48 32.67 -8.54 2.56
CA GLY A 48 32.72 -7.13 2.20
C GLY A 48 31.80 -6.79 1.03
N ARG A 49 30.83 -7.65 0.69
CA ARG A 49 29.75 -7.35 -0.27
C ARG A 49 28.40 -7.31 0.44
N TYR A 50 27.44 -6.67 -0.20
CA TYR A 50 26.05 -6.66 0.25
C TYR A 50 25.17 -7.45 -0.70
N VAL A 51 24.25 -8.24 -0.17
CA VAL A 51 23.20 -8.94 -0.90
C VAL A 51 21.91 -8.13 -0.83
N SER A 52 21.45 -7.62 -1.95
CA SER A 52 20.15 -6.94 -2.03
C SER A 52 19.07 -7.94 -2.45
N ARG A 53 18.16 -8.27 -1.54
CA ARG A 53 17.05 -9.19 -1.79
C ARG A 53 15.76 -8.44 -2.16
N PRO A 54 15.23 -8.57 -3.39
CA PRO A 54 14.01 -7.88 -3.77
C PRO A 54 12.77 -8.53 -3.13
N PRO A 55 11.76 -7.75 -2.69
CA PRO A 55 10.48 -8.32 -2.27
C PRO A 55 9.76 -9.07 -3.40
N THR A 56 9.07 -10.16 -3.04
CA THR A 56 8.21 -10.96 -3.93
C THR A 56 7.11 -10.13 -4.60
N TYR A 57 6.54 -9.16 -3.88
CA TYR A 57 5.43 -8.35 -4.38
C TYR A 57 5.81 -7.37 -5.50
N ARG A 58 7.10 -7.13 -5.78
CA ARG A 58 7.50 -6.12 -6.78
C ARG A 58 7.03 -6.50 -8.18
N SER A 59 6.46 -5.54 -8.90
CA SER A 59 6.12 -5.72 -10.32
C SER A 59 7.38 -5.92 -11.17
N GLU A 60 7.23 -6.59 -12.30
CA GLU A 60 8.31 -6.71 -13.29
C GLU A 60 8.76 -5.36 -13.84
N LEU A 61 7.82 -4.42 -14.02
CA LEU A 61 8.11 -3.06 -14.46
C LEU A 61 9.03 -2.33 -13.49
N LEU A 62 8.75 -2.41 -12.18
CA LEU A 62 9.62 -1.83 -11.16
C LEU A 62 10.99 -2.50 -11.13
N LYS A 63 11.05 -3.83 -11.29
CA LYS A 63 12.32 -4.57 -11.34
C LYS A 63 13.18 -4.12 -12.53
N ARG A 64 12.58 -3.89 -13.70
CA ARG A 64 13.25 -3.38 -14.90
C ARG A 64 13.75 -1.95 -14.70
N PHE A 65 12.89 -1.06 -14.19
CA PHE A 65 13.26 0.31 -13.85
C PHE A 65 14.49 0.37 -12.94
N LEU A 66 14.46 -0.35 -11.82
CA LEU A 66 15.58 -0.35 -10.87
C LEU A 66 16.85 -0.96 -11.48
N ALA A 67 16.72 -1.97 -12.33
CA ALA A 67 17.86 -2.56 -13.03
C ALA A 67 18.49 -1.58 -14.03
N ALA A 68 17.68 -0.83 -14.78
CA ALA A 68 18.15 0.22 -15.68
C ALA A 68 18.90 1.32 -14.92
N VAL A 69 18.33 1.80 -13.80
CA VAL A 69 19.01 2.77 -12.93
C VAL A 69 20.31 2.22 -12.37
N ASP A 70 20.33 0.97 -11.90
CA ASP A 70 21.53 0.38 -11.30
C ASP A 70 22.64 0.13 -12.33
N ALA A 71 22.31 -0.07 -13.62
CA ALA A 71 23.26 -0.26 -14.71
C ALA A 71 24.06 1.00 -15.07
N ILE A 72 23.52 2.19 -14.76
CA ILE A 72 24.19 3.46 -15.05
C ILE A 72 25.43 3.61 -14.13
N PRO A 73 26.60 3.99 -14.66
CA PRO A 73 27.76 4.31 -13.85
C PRO A 73 27.48 5.55 -12.98
N ASP A 74 27.88 5.51 -11.71
CA ASP A 74 27.69 6.66 -10.82
C ASP A 74 28.59 7.83 -11.25
N PRO A 75 28.05 9.01 -11.60
CA PRO A 75 28.85 10.17 -12.01
C PRO A 75 29.77 10.69 -10.90
N LYS A 76 29.47 10.39 -9.62
CA LYS A 76 30.29 10.75 -8.46
C LYS A 76 30.83 9.49 -7.76
N GLY A 77 31.15 8.45 -8.53
CA GLY A 77 31.64 7.19 -8.01
C GLY A 77 32.89 7.35 -7.15
N SER A 78 32.87 6.79 -5.94
CA SER A 78 34.07 6.64 -5.11
C SER A 78 34.76 5.31 -5.42
N THR A 79 36.09 5.28 -5.37
CA THR A 79 36.88 4.04 -5.45
C THR A 79 36.61 3.05 -4.32
N LYS A 80 35.99 3.51 -3.21
CA LYS A 80 35.61 2.68 -2.05
C LYS A 80 34.21 2.06 -2.18
N TYR A 81 33.70 1.90 -3.39
CA TYR A 81 32.33 1.42 -3.57
C TYR A 81 32.19 -0.05 -3.17
N VAL A 82 31.29 -0.32 -2.22
CA VAL A 82 30.98 -1.69 -1.82
C VAL A 82 30.11 -2.36 -2.88
N THR A 83 30.61 -3.47 -3.43
CA THR A 83 29.89 -4.27 -4.42
C THR A 83 28.58 -4.80 -3.85
N ARG A 84 27.50 -4.66 -4.62
CA ARG A 84 26.19 -5.20 -4.30
C ARG A 84 25.85 -6.32 -5.26
N VAL A 85 25.47 -7.47 -4.73
CA VAL A 85 25.01 -8.63 -5.49
C VAL A 85 23.50 -8.76 -5.30
N ARG A 86 22.79 -9.19 -6.35
CA ARG A 86 21.35 -9.40 -6.29
C ARG A 86 21.08 -10.78 -5.69
N GLY A 87 20.38 -10.82 -4.57
CA GLY A 87 19.99 -12.06 -3.90
C GLY A 87 18.62 -12.57 -4.35
N GLU A 88 18.24 -13.72 -3.78
CA GLU A 88 16.92 -14.31 -3.99
C GLU A 88 15.80 -13.41 -3.47
N PRO A 89 14.62 -13.43 -4.11
CA PRO A 89 13.48 -12.69 -3.62
C PRO A 89 13.02 -13.17 -2.24
N VAL A 90 12.64 -12.24 -1.36
CA VAL A 90 12.13 -12.56 -0.02
C VAL A 90 10.66 -12.19 0.07
N ASP A 91 9.89 -13.06 0.72
CA ASP A 91 8.50 -12.78 1.02
C ASP A 91 8.40 -11.83 2.22
N VAL A 92 8.32 -10.54 1.92
CA VAL A 92 8.11 -9.47 2.90
C VAL A 92 6.81 -8.74 2.63
N PRO A 93 6.09 -8.28 3.67
CA PRO A 93 4.87 -7.53 3.48
C PRO A 93 5.14 -6.15 2.87
N ILE A 94 4.13 -5.57 2.21
CA ILE A 94 4.18 -4.20 1.72
C ILE A 94 4.29 -3.25 2.93
N PRO A 95 5.27 -2.33 2.98
CA PRO A 95 5.49 -1.46 4.13
C PRO A 95 4.26 -0.58 4.40
N TYR A 96 3.96 -0.37 5.68
CA TYR A 96 2.93 0.58 6.11
C TYR A 96 3.53 1.97 6.24
N ILE A 97 3.01 2.94 5.48
CA ILE A 97 3.56 4.29 5.46
C ILE A 97 2.44 5.31 5.64
N ARG A 98 2.52 6.10 6.71
CA ARG A 98 1.51 7.14 7.00
C ARG A 98 1.53 8.26 5.97
N ALA A 99 2.72 8.70 5.58
CA ALA A 99 2.91 9.76 4.61
C ALA A 99 2.54 9.30 3.20
N PHE A 100 1.63 10.02 2.58
CA PHE A 100 1.09 9.69 1.27
C PHE A 100 2.11 9.61 0.11
N PRO A 101 3.02 10.59 -0.08
CA PRO A 101 3.93 10.58 -1.23
C PRO A 101 4.90 9.40 -1.22
N LEU A 102 5.13 8.81 -0.04
CA LEU A 102 6.04 7.71 0.19
C LEU A 102 5.36 6.33 0.05
N ARG A 103 4.03 6.27 -0.13
CA ARG A 103 3.32 4.99 -0.29
C ARG A 103 3.60 4.37 -1.65
N ALA A 104 3.60 3.05 -1.69
CA ALA A 104 3.72 2.28 -2.93
C ALA A 104 2.53 2.55 -3.86
N ARG A 105 2.81 2.80 -5.14
CA ARG A 105 1.79 2.90 -6.19
C ARG A 105 1.48 1.53 -6.78
N ARG A 106 0.28 1.35 -7.34
CA ARG A 106 -0.15 0.05 -7.90
C ARG A 106 0.80 -0.49 -8.97
N TRP A 107 1.37 0.36 -9.82
CA TRP A 107 2.33 -0.07 -10.85
C TRP A 107 3.60 -0.71 -10.27
N MET A 108 3.93 -0.41 -9.01
CA MET A 108 5.10 -0.96 -8.31
C MET A 108 4.86 -2.40 -7.82
N ILE A 109 3.60 -2.84 -7.79
CA ILE A 109 3.18 -4.13 -7.23
C ILE A 109 2.77 -5.09 -8.34
N CYS A 110 3.17 -6.35 -8.20
CA CYS A 110 2.72 -7.43 -9.07
C CYS A 110 1.24 -7.71 -8.80
N LEU A 111 0.39 -7.43 -9.79
CA LEU A 111 -1.07 -7.63 -9.68
C LEU A 111 -1.43 -9.11 -9.46
N VAL A 112 -0.67 -10.03 -10.05
CA VAL A 112 -0.87 -11.48 -9.85
C VAL A 112 -0.61 -11.86 -8.39
N TRP A 113 0.45 -11.33 -7.78
CA TRP A 113 0.75 -11.54 -6.37
C TRP A 113 -0.34 -10.96 -5.47
N LEU A 114 -0.86 -9.77 -5.81
CA LEU A 114 -1.90 -9.09 -5.04
C LEU A 114 -3.27 -9.78 -5.15
N ALA A 115 -3.54 -10.47 -6.26
CA ALA A 115 -4.78 -11.21 -6.50
C ALA A 115 -4.89 -12.50 -5.66
N LEU A 116 -3.79 -13.00 -5.09
CA LEU A 116 -3.80 -14.16 -4.20
C LEU A 116 -4.61 -13.86 -2.93
N ALA A 117 -5.40 -14.84 -2.48
CA ALA A 117 -6.32 -14.68 -1.35
C ALA A 117 -5.61 -14.18 -0.07
N ASP A 118 -4.42 -14.70 0.21
CA ASP A 118 -3.63 -14.33 1.40
C ASP A 118 -3.06 -12.91 1.33
N ASN A 119 -2.86 -12.40 0.10
CA ASN A 119 -2.24 -11.09 -0.14
C ASN A 119 -3.26 -9.97 -0.35
N LYS A 120 -4.53 -10.31 -0.55
CA LYS A 120 -5.60 -9.32 -0.71
C LYS A 120 -5.73 -8.38 0.50
N ARG A 121 -5.31 -8.83 1.70
CA ARG A 121 -5.23 -8.01 2.92
C ARG A 121 -4.31 -6.79 2.78
N TRP A 122 -3.39 -6.80 1.80
CA TRP A 122 -2.46 -5.71 1.55
C TRP A 122 -3.01 -4.64 0.59
N ASP A 123 -4.08 -4.92 -0.17
CA ASP A 123 -4.76 -3.96 -1.05
C ASP A 123 -5.65 -3.00 -0.23
N THR A 124 -5.00 -2.20 0.61
CA THR A 124 -5.63 -1.17 1.42
C THR A 124 -5.09 0.19 1.03
N ASN A 125 -5.95 1.21 1.04
CA ASN A 125 -5.57 2.58 0.71
C ASN A 125 -4.45 3.14 1.62
N GLU A 126 -4.21 2.52 2.77
CA GLU A 126 -3.15 2.90 3.70
C GLU A 126 -1.75 2.40 3.28
N ARG A 127 -1.69 1.36 2.45
CA ARG A 127 -0.44 0.76 1.96
C ARG A 127 -0.22 1.01 0.49
N LEU A 128 -1.28 0.91 -0.30
CA LEU A 128 -1.28 1.08 -1.74
C LEU A 128 -2.12 2.27 -2.16
N ILE A 129 -1.55 3.06 -3.06
CA ILE A 129 -2.22 4.21 -3.67
C ILE A 129 -2.32 4.01 -5.19
N GLY A 130 -3.27 4.72 -5.81
CA GLY A 130 -3.41 4.77 -7.27
C GLY A 130 -2.15 5.32 -7.94
N ASN A 131 -2.01 5.13 -9.25
CA ASN A 131 -0.80 5.53 -9.96
C ASN A 131 -0.72 7.03 -10.19
N GLY A 132 -1.86 7.73 -10.18
CA GLY A 132 -1.95 9.17 -10.26
C GLY A 132 -1.81 9.71 -11.68
N LYS A 133 -1.76 11.04 -11.78
CA LYS A 133 -1.96 11.75 -13.06
C LYS A 133 -0.88 11.45 -14.10
N LEU A 134 0.36 11.26 -13.64
CA LEU A 134 1.50 10.91 -14.51
C LEU A 134 1.38 9.53 -15.18
N TRP A 135 0.44 8.70 -14.73
CA TRP A 135 0.12 7.39 -15.31
C TRP A 135 -1.20 7.39 -16.07
N GLY A 136 -1.78 8.57 -16.33
CA GLY A 136 -3.04 8.72 -17.04
C GLY A 136 -4.29 8.70 -16.15
N ASP A 137 -4.16 8.64 -14.82
CA ASP A 137 -5.32 8.70 -13.93
C ASP A 137 -5.92 10.12 -13.87
N ALA A 138 -7.25 10.23 -13.81
CA ALA A 138 -7.95 11.52 -13.83
C ALA A 138 -7.68 12.42 -12.61
N LYS A 139 -7.22 11.86 -11.49
CA LYS A 139 -6.95 12.61 -10.24
C LYS A 139 -5.68 12.09 -9.60
N ASP A 140 -4.86 13.01 -9.10
CA ASP A 140 -3.72 12.61 -8.29
C ASP A 140 -4.22 12.11 -6.92
N PRO A 141 -3.73 10.95 -6.47
CA PRO A 141 -4.02 10.42 -5.14
C PRO A 141 -3.65 11.46 -4.04
N GLU A 142 -2.63 12.30 -4.22
CA GLU A 142 -2.21 13.36 -3.27
C GLU A 142 -3.23 14.49 -3.14
N GLU A 143 -3.76 14.98 -4.26
CA GLU A 143 -4.79 16.03 -4.26
C GLU A 143 -6.05 15.61 -3.50
N THR A 144 -6.38 14.32 -3.52
CA THR A 144 -7.56 13.78 -2.87
C THR A 144 -7.40 13.79 -1.34
N VAL A 145 -6.18 13.60 -0.83
CA VAL A 145 -5.88 13.67 0.60
C VAL A 145 -5.83 15.11 1.09
N GLU A 146 -5.23 16.02 0.32
CA GLU A 146 -5.21 17.44 0.66
C GLU A 146 -6.62 18.04 0.73
N LYS A 147 -7.48 17.72 -0.24
CA LYS A 147 -8.89 18.13 -0.22
C LYS A 147 -9.60 17.61 1.04
N LYS A 148 -9.39 16.35 1.43
CA LYS A 148 -9.95 15.80 2.67
C LYS A 148 -9.42 16.49 3.92
N ARG A 149 -8.14 16.86 3.95
CA ARG A 149 -7.53 17.58 5.07
C ARG A 149 -8.13 18.99 5.20
N LYS A 150 -8.24 19.73 4.09
CA LYS A 150 -8.87 21.07 4.06
C LYS A 150 -10.31 21.02 4.58
N VAL A 151 -11.12 20.08 4.10
CA VAL A 151 -12.50 19.90 4.59
C VAL A 151 -12.54 19.56 6.09
N LYS A 152 -11.59 18.76 6.59
CA LYS A 152 -11.51 18.42 8.02
C LYS A 152 -11.15 19.66 8.86
N ASP A 153 -10.20 20.46 8.40
CA ASP A 153 -9.76 21.68 9.08
C ASP A 153 -10.88 22.73 9.07
N GLU A 154 -11.56 22.94 7.94
CA GLU A 154 -12.75 23.79 7.83
C GLU A 154 -13.87 23.34 8.78
N LYS A 155 -14.14 22.03 8.87
CA LYS A 155 -15.12 21.48 9.80
C LYS A 155 -14.71 21.67 11.26
N ALA A 156 -13.41 21.55 11.57
CA ALA A 156 -12.88 21.80 12.91
C ALA A 156 -13.01 23.27 13.30
N ASP A 157 -12.74 24.18 12.37
CA ASP A 157 -12.85 25.61 12.58
C ASP A 157 -14.31 26.09 12.68
N MET A 158 -15.22 25.52 11.89
CA MET A 158 -16.67 25.73 12.11
C MET A 158 -17.11 25.25 13.49
N ARG A 159 -16.62 24.09 13.94
CA ARG A 159 -16.95 23.56 15.28
C ARG A 159 -16.38 24.44 16.40
N LYS A 160 -15.20 25.03 16.22
CA LYS A 160 -14.62 26.00 17.18
C LYS A 160 -15.41 27.31 17.19
N LYS A 161 -15.77 27.86 16.02
CA LYS A 161 -16.59 29.07 15.90
C LYS A 161 -17.97 28.90 16.56
N LEU A 162 -18.63 27.75 16.34
CA LEU A 162 -19.90 27.41 17.01
C LEU A 162 -19.77 27.34 18.55
N LYS A 163 -18.65 26.84 19.08
CA LYS A 163 -18.39 26.83 20.53
C LYS A 163 -18.13 28.22 21.12
N LEU A 164 -17.55 29.13 20.34
CA LEU A 164 -17.24 30.50 20.78
C LEU A 164 -18.47 31.42 20.70
N VAL A 165 -19.36 31.21 19.74
CA VAL A 165 -20.63 31.97 19.61
C VAL A 165 -21.71 31.42 20.54
N GLY A 166 -21.64 30.14 20.92
CA GLY A 166 -22.60 29.44 21.78
C GLY A 166 -22.39 29.60 23.29
N GLY A 167 -21.96 30.77 23.76
CA GLY A 167 -21.87 31.14 25.17
C GLY A 167 -23.24 31.35 25.84
N LYS A 168 -24.20 30.43 25.67
CA LYS A 168 -25.38 30.21 26.53
C LYS A 168 -26.23 29.06 25.95
N ALA A 169 -25.93 27.83 26.35
CA ALA A 169 -26.92 26.77 26.43
C ALA A 169 -26.56 25.89 27.64
N VAL A 170 -27.10 26.33 28.77
CA VAL A 170 -27.45 25.62 30.00
C VAL A 170 -27.06 24.13 30.06
N MET A 171 -26.28 23.81 31.09
CA MET A 171 -26.19 22.48 31.69
C MET A 171 -27.59 21.92 31.96
N GLY A 172 -27.99 20.88 31.23
CA GLY A 172 -29.04 19.94 31.62
C GLY A 172 -28.39 18.63 32.06
N THR A 173 -28.29 18.45 33.37
CA THR A 173 -27.84 17.24 34.06
C THR A 173 -28.82 16.07 33.86
N ARG A 174 -28.26 14.87 33.70
CA ARG A 174 -28.77 13.54 34.15
C ARG A 174 -30.24 13.18 33.87
N GLY A 175 -30.44 12.30 32.88
CA GLY A 175 -31.50 11.28 32.86
C GLY A 175 -30.98 10.14 31.98
N GLY A 176 -30.69 8.94 32.46
CA GLY A 176 -31.58 8.04 33.18
C GLY A 176 -31.74 6.81 32.28
N LYS A 177 -30.98 5.74 32.52
CA LYS A 177 -31.24 4.43 31.90
C LYS A 177 -32.63 3.96 32.36
N PRO A 178 -33.58 3.60 31.48
CA PRO A 178 -34.60 2.66 31.87
C PRO A 178 -34.04 1.24 31.69
N ALA A 179 -33.75 0.60 32.81
CA ALA A 179 -33.76 -0.84 32.90
C ALA A 179 -35.22 -1.32 32.82
N THR A 180 -35.58 -2.13 31.84
CA THR A 180 -36.85 -2.86 31.85
C THR A 180 -36.57 -4.36 31.85
N LYS A 181 -37.00 -4.97 32.96
CA LYS A 181 -36.83 -6.38 33.31
C LYS A 181 -37.68 -7.30 32.42
N ASN A 182 -37.15 -8.51 32.25
CA ASN A 182 -37.81 -9.75 31.89
C ASN A 182 -39.29 -9.88 32.32
N LYS A 183 -40.11 -10.43 31.43
CA LYS A 183 -41.19 -11.36 31.79
C LYS A 183 -41.17 -12.56 30.84
N ARG A 184 -40.95 -13.74 31.44
CA ARG A 184 -41.09 -15.07 30.83
C ARG A 184 -42.57 -15.42 30.61
N GLY A 185 -42.80 -16.26 29.62
CA GLY A 185 -44.01 -17.09 29.37
C GLY A 185 -43.90 -17.63 27.95
N ILE A 186 -43.17 -18.73 27.70
CA ILE A 186 -43.63 -20.14 27.67
C ILE A 186 -44.82 -20.32 26.68
N ILE A 187 -44.55 -20.54 25.37
CA ILE A 187 -44.71 -21.76 24.48
C ILE A 187 -46.09 -22.48 24.60
N PRO A 188 -46.67 -23.15 23.56
CA PRO A 188 -46.04 -23.68 22.34
C PRO A 188 -46.85 -23.77 21.02
N ASP A 189 -46.18 -24.32 19.99
CA ASP A 189 -46.71 -25.19 18.90
C ASP A 189 -47.64 -24.52 17.85
N VAL A 190 -47.60 -24.75 16.54
CA VAL A 190 -47.62 -25.94 15.67
C VAL A 190 -47.19 -25.40 14.28
N GLY A 191 -46.24 -25.94 13.51
CA GLY A 191 -46.29 -27.21 12.77
C GLY A 191 -46.64 -26.99 11.29
N SER A 192 -45.97 -27.75 10.41
CA SER A 192 -46.29 -27.99 8.97
C SER A 192 -45.82 -26.92 7.99
N SER A 193 -45.24 -27.18 6.81
CA SER A 193 -44.78 -28.36 6.05
C SER A 193 -44.12 -27.76 4.80
N LYS A 194 -42.89 -28.10 4.40
CA LYS A 194 -42.54 -29.17 3.42
C LYS A 194 -43.42 -29.19 2.15
N GLN A 195 -42.72 -29.19 0.99
CA GLN A 195 -43.16 -29.33 -0.41
C GLN A 195 -43.51 -28.00 -1.11
N ALA A 196 -42.92 -27.66 -2.26
CA ALA A 196 -42.65 -28.50 -3.41
C ALA A 196 -41.22 -28.38 -3.97
N ALA A 197 -40.58 -29.54 -4.11
CA ALA A 197 -39.73 -29.83 -5.27
C ALA A 197 -40.66 -30.18 -6.46
N GLU A 198 -40.09 -30.26 -7.66
CA GLU A 198 -40.68 -30.84 -8.89
C GLU A 198 -41.13 -29.82 -9.96
N MET A 199 -40.17 -29.38 -10.78
CA MET A 199 -40.28 -29.61 -12.23
C MET A 199 -38.96 -30.22 -12.71
N ALA A 200 -39.03 -31.53 -12.95
CA ALA A 200 -38.10 -32.35 -13.70
C ALA A 200 -37.97 -31.83 -15.15
N ALA A 201 -36.77 -31.81 -15.72
CA ALA A 201 -36.26 -32.85 -16.63
C ALA A 201 -37.13 -33.09 -17.88
N ALA A 202 -36.61 -32.65 -19.02
CA ALA A 202 -36.72 -33.31 -20.33
C ALA A 202 -35.41 -32.95 -21.06
N ALA A 203 -34.48 -33.90 -21.11
CA ALA A 203 -34.21 -34.78 -22.25
C ALA A 203 -33.28 -34.05 -23.25
N ASP A 204 -31.98 -34.32 -23.27
CA ASP A 204 -31.36 -35.56 -23.80
C ASP A 204 -31.72 -35.73 -25.29
N GLU A 205 -30.76 -35.42 -26.17
CA GLU A 205 -30.27 -36.37 -27.16
C GLU A 205 -28.96 -35.87 -27.76
N GLU A 206 -27.98 -36.78 -27.73
CA GLU A 206 -26.96 -37.09 -28.75
C GLU A 206 -26.94 -36.27 -30.05
#